data_AF-A0A1T5ASN6-F1
#
_entry.id   AF-A0A1T5ASN6-F1
#
_cell.length_a   1.000
_cell.length_b   1.000
_cell.length_c   1.000
_cell.angle_alpha   90.00
_cell.angle_beta   90.00
_cell.angle_gamma   90.00
#
_symmetry.space_group_name_H-M   'P 1'
#
loop_
_entity.id
_entity.type
_entity.pdbx_description
1 polymer ?
#
loop_
_entity_poly.entity_id
_entity_poly.type
_entity_poly.pdbx_seq_one_letter_code
_entity_poly.pdbx_strand_id
1 'polypeptide(L)'
;MKISILFFTLILFVSCSTDDAISTKGFESISEEYPFHDLDPGIENNYWELVQAFVNGPNDFNEKIIGQNGVLCVSEEDDMCKEEFNNLKPENGFAPSCLPASCFYYLKYQAEGQNRLVGNKDELLQFLGAINTKEEALLWIRANDYYYRINDIEGGAIKATNSGFELIVLKTVSYCTPIQTNRYHLKLTTNGDIQVLKEKVFSVDENSCV
;
A
#
# COMPACT_ATOMS: atom_id res chain seq x y z
N MET A 1 -77.14 -11.77 -12.86
CA MET A 1 -76.05 -10.88 -12.42
C MET A 1 -75.53 -11.37 -11.08
N LYS A 2 -74.44 -12.13 -11.05
CA LYS A 2 -73.71 -12.49 -9.82
C LYS A 2 -72.21 -12.42 -10.14
N ILE A 3 -71.54 -11.55 -9.41
CA ILE A 3 -70.18 -11.08 -9.59
C ILE A 3 -69.22 -12.15 -9.10
N SER A 4 -68.31 -12.59 -9.98
CA SER A 4 -67.21 -13.49 -9.63
C SER A 4 -66.07 -12.64 -9.07
N ILE A 5 -65.77 -12.81 -7.79
CA ILE A 5 -64.69 -12.09 -7.10
C ILE A 5 -63.39 -12.87 -7.34
N LEU A 6 -62.56 -12.34 -8.24
CA LEU A 6 -61.23 -12.84 -8.53
C LEU A 6 -60.29 -12.36 -7.40
N PHE A 7 -59.88 -13.27 -6.53
CA PHE A 7 -58.90 -13.01 -5.47
C PHE A 7 -57.51 -12.93 -6.11
N PHE A 8 -57.02 -11.70 -6.31
CA PHE A 8 -55.68 -11.44 -6.83
C PHE A 8 -54.69 -11.50 -5.67
N THR A 9 -54.06 -12.66 -5.48
CA THR A 9 -53.04 -12.87 -4.45
C THR A 9 -51.77 -12.09 -4.83
N LEU A 10 -51.57 -10.95 -4.19
CA LEU A 10 -50.39 -10.11 -4.35
C LEU A 10 -49.18 -10.79 -3.69
N ILE A 11 -48.36 -11.49 -4.48
CA ILE A 11 -47.10 -12.07 -4.02
C ILE A 11 -46.09 -10.91 -3.89
N LEU A 12 -45.88 -10.44 -2.65
CA LEU A 12 -44.80 -9.53 -2.30
C LEU A 12 -43.48 -10.31 -2.38
N PHE A 13 -42.74 -10.15 -3.49
CA PHE A 13 -41.35 -10.54 -3.56
C PHE A 13 -40.54 -9.62 -2.63
N VAL A 14 -40.30 -10.08 -1.40
CA VAL A 14 -39.25 -9.52 -0.54
C VAL A 14 -37.92 -9.81 -1.23
N SER A 15 -37.42 -8.84 -1.99
CA SER A 15 -36.05 -8.87 -2.50
C SER A 15 -35.12 -8.83 -1.29
N CYS A 16 -34.58 -9.98 -0.89
CA CYS A 16 -33.43 -10.05 0.01
C CYS A 16 -32.36 -9.13 -0.57
N SER A 17 -32.02 -8.05 0.13
CA SER A 17 -30.85 -7.25 -0.20
C SER A 17 -29.65 -8.17 -0.16
N THR A 18 -29.04 -8.44 -1.30
CA THR A 18 -27.75 -9.12 -1.36
C THR A 18 -26.80 -8.37 -0.44
N ASP A 19 -26.24 -9.08 0.54
CA ASP A 19 -25.40 -8.52 1.58
C ASP A 19 -24.22 -7.79 0.94
N ASP A 20 -24.33 -6.47 0.87
CA ASP A 20 -23.48 -5.66 0.02
C ASP A 20 -22.17 -5.33 0.75
N ALA A 21 -21.89 -5.95 1.89
CA ALA A 21 -20.64 -5.75 2.63
C ALA A 21 -19.42 -6.20 1.81
N ILE A 22 -18.25 -5.65 2.15
CA ILE A 22 -16.96 -6.23 1.78
C ILE A 22 -16.69 -7.30 2.85
N SER A 23 -16.52 -8.56 2.45
CA SER A 23 -16.28 -9.65 3.39
C SER A 23 -14.81 -9.72 3.80
N THR A 24 -14.56 -9.81 5.10
CA THR A 24 -13.22 -10.02 5.69
C THR A 24 -12.93 -11.49 5.98
N LYS A 25 -13.78 -12.42 5.53
CA LYS A 25 -13.61 -13.86 5.77
C LYS A 25 -12.32 -14.37 5.13
N GLY A 26 -11.46 -14.96 5.96
CA GLY A 26 -10.18 -15.55 5.53
C GLY A 26 -9.05 -14.54 5.33
N PHE A 27 -9.29 -13.27 5.65
CA PHE A 27 -8.22 -12.27 5.74
C PHE A 27 -7.59 -12.30 7.13
N GLU A 28 -6.34 -11.88 7.19
CA GLU A 28 -5.62 -11.55 8.42
C GLU A 28 -5.46 -10.03 8.52
N SER A 29 -5.63 -9.49 9.73
CA SER A 29 -5.37 -8.07 9.99
C SER A 29 -3.89 -7.76 9.85
N ILE A 30 -3.57 -6.59 9.30
CA ILE A 30 -2.20 -6.08 9.28
C ILE A 30 -1.88 -5.57 10.69
N SER A 31 -0.85 -6.11 11.34
CA SER A 31 -0.56 -5.87 12.76
C SER A 31 0.57 -4.87 13.01
N GLU A 32 1.29 -4.45 11.98
CA GLU A 32 2.45 -3.58 12.09
C GLU A 32 2.36 -2.39 11.12
N GLU A 33 2.95 -1.27 11.52
CA GLU A 33 2.99 -0.06 10.68
C GLU A 33 3.91 -0.27 9.47
N TYR A 34 5.06 -0.91 9.69
CA TYR A 34 6.12 -1.14 8.73
C TYR A 34 6.56 -2.62 8.71
N PRO A 35 5.72 -3.54 8.19
CA PRO A 35 6.06 -4.95 8.06
C PRO A 35 6.93 -5.15 6.81
N PHE A 36 8.18 -4.66 6.83
CA PHE A 36 9.10 -4.66 5.68
C PHE A 36 10.46 -5.27 6.04
N HIS A 37 10.45 -6.45 6.67
CA HIS A 37 11.65 -7.18 7.10
C HIS A 37 11.99 -8.39 6.21
N ASP A 38 11.06 -8.81 5.34
CA ASP A 38 11.11 -9.99 4.47
C ASP A 38 10.69 -9.61 3.04
N LEU A 39 11.37 -8.62 2.48
CA LEU A 39 11.34 -8.35 1.03
C LEU A 39 12.31 -9.33 0.35
N ASP A 40 11.89 -9.86 -0.80
CA ASP A 40 12.69 -10.75 -1.67
C ASP A 40 12.84 -10.11 -3.06
N PRO A 41 13.68 -9.05 -3.19
CA PRO A 41 13.76 -8.29 -4.43
C PRO A 41 14.20 -9.17 -5.61
N GLY A 42 13.55 -9.01 -6.75
CA GLY A 42 13.91 -9.69 -7.99
C GLY A 42 15.28 -9.29 -8.58
N ILE A 43 15.97 -8.33 -7.96
CA ILE A 43 17.33 -7.92 -8.28
C ILE A 43 18.30 -8.51 -7.25
N GLU A 44 19.34 -9.19 -7.72
CA GLU A 44 20.45 -9.64 -6.86
C GLU A 44 21.15 -8.42 -6.24
N ASN A 45 21.18 -8.40 -4.91
CA ASN A 45 21.73 -7.31 -4.14
C ASN A 45 22.37 -7.84 -2.85
N ASN A 46 23.36 -7.10 -2.36
CA ASN A 46 24.06 -7.46 -1.11
C ASN A 46 23.47 -6.73 0.09
N TYR A 47 22.80 -5.61 -0.16
CA TYR A 47 22.16 -4.78 0.85
C TYR A 47 21.03 -3.97 0.24
N TRP A 48 19.96 -3.78 1.01
CA TRP A 48 18.95 -2.76 0.75
C TRP A 48 18.46 -2.14 2.05
N GLU A 49 18.02 -0.89 1.96
CA GLU A 49 17.23 -0.24 3.01
C GLU A 49 16.05 0.51 2.41
N LEU A 50 14.90 0.36 3.06
CA LEU A 50 13.68 1.12 2.79
C LEU A 50 13.62 2.27 3.79
N VAL A 51 13.46 3.47 3.25
CA VAL A 51 13.56 4.71 4.01
C VAL A 51 12.27 5.52 3.87
N GLN A 52 11.79 6.04 5.00
CA GLN A 52 10.78 7.10 5.05
C GLN A 52 11.48 8.44 5.22
N ALA A 53 11.27 9.36 4.28
CA ALA A 53 11.76 10.72 4.32
C ALA A 53 10.68 11.68 4.84
N PHE A 54 11.10 12.68 5.60
CA PHE A 54 10.29 13.79 6.10
C PHE A 54 10.98 15.10 5.71
N VAL A 55 10.34 15.86 4.84
CA VAL A 55 10.86 17.12 4.29
C VAL A 55 9.98 18.29 4.74
N ASN A 56 10.50 19.12 5.65
CA ASN A 56 9.78 20.32 6.14
C ASN A 56 10.31 21.62 5.52
N GLY A 57 11.30 21.55 4.63
CA GLY A 57 11.87 22.69 3.94
C GLY A 57 13.15 22.32 3.16
N PRO A 58 13.76 23.27 2.43
CA PRO A 58 14.90 22.99 1.54
C PRO A 58 16.13 22.39 2.22
N ASN A 59 16.30 22.62 3.53
CA ASN A 59 17.44 22.14 4.32
C ASN A 59 17.02 21.23 5.48
N ASP A 60 15.75 20.82 5.54
CA ASP A 60 15.23 19.95 6.59
C ASP A 60 14.75 18.63 5.98
N PHE A 61 15.70 17.72 5.80
CA PHE A 61 15.50 16.37 5.28
C PHE A 61 15.84 15.37 6.39
N ASN A 62 14.83 14.85 7.06
CA ASN A 62 14.98 13.79 8.06
C ASN A 62 14.60 12.46 7.44
N GLU A 63 15.25 11.40 7.89
CA GLU A 63 15.02 10.06 7.37
C GLU A 63 14.96 9.02 8.49
N LYS A 64 14.15 7.99 8.24
CA LYS A 64 14.00 6.83 9.12
C LYS A 64 14.10 5.58 8.28
N ILE A 65 15.06 4.71 8.58
CA ILE A 65 15.12 3.36 8.03
C ILE A 65 13.98 2.55 8.66
N ILE A 66 13.10 2.02 7.82
CA ILE A 66 11.91 1.26 8.24
C ILE A 66 11.97 -0.22 7.82
N GLY A 67 12.96 -0.59 7.00
CA GLY A 67 13.28 -1.96 6.64
C GLY A 67 14.70 -2.00 6.08
N GLN A 68 15.42 -3.09 6.31
CA GLN A 68 16.74 -3.30 5.72
C GLN A 68 17.09 -4.79 5.74
N ASN A 69 17.95 -5.22 4.82
CA ASN A 69 18.53 -6.55 4.82
C ASN A 69 19.91 -6.55 4.15
N GLY A 70 20.76 -7.51 4.52
CA GLY A 70 22.08 -7.72 3.93
C GLY A 70 23.23 -7.00 4.63
N VAL A 71 24.36 -6.83 3.92
CA VAL A 71 25.59 -6.19 4.42
C VAL A 71 26.07 -5.16 3.41
N LEU A 72 26.09 -3.89 3.84
CA LEU A 72 26.53 -2.76 3.02
C LEU A 72 28.06 -2.66 2.97
N CYS A 73 28.63 -2.69 1.76
CA CYS A 73 30.07 -2.54 1.49
C CYS A 73 30.89 -3.65 2.21
N VAL A 74 31.29 -4.68 1.48
CA VAL A 74 31.96 -5.87 2.05
C VAL A 74 33.48 -5.87 1.75
N SER A 75 34.08 -4.73 1.38
CA SER A 75 35.45 -4.67 0.83
C SER A 75 36.31 -3.59 1.47
N GLU A 76 37.63 -3.62 1.28
CA GLU A 76 38.60 -2.76 1.99
C GLU A 76 38.43 -1.23 1.77
N GLU A 77 37.55 -0.79 0.86
CA GLU A 77 37.16 0.62 0.58
C GLU A 77 35.84 1.04 1.29
N ASP A 78 35.53 0.38 2.38
CA ASP A 78 34.25 0.45 3.11
C ASP A 78 33.76 1.86 3.47
N ASP A 79 34.65 2.77 3.89
CA ASP A 79 34.24 4.08 4.39
C ASP A 79 33.73 4.99 3.27
N MET A 80 34.41 5.02 2.11
CA MET A 80 33.97 5.80 0.95
C MET A 80 32.65 5.25 0.38
N CYS A 81 32.53 3.93 0.31
CA CYS A 81 31.32 3.26 -0.17
C CYS A 81 30.12 3.56 0.74
N LYS A 82 30.30 3.52 2.07
CA LYS A 82 29.25 3.87 3.05
C LYS A 82 28.90 5.36 3.00
N GLU A 83 29.89 6.24 2.85
CA GLU A 83 29.65 7.68 2.70
C GLU A 83 28.84 7.98 1.44
N GLU A 84 29.21 7.40 0.30
CA GLU A 84 28.45 7.53 -0.95
C GLU A 84 27.01 7.04 -0.78
N PHE A 85 26.83 5.84 -0.19
CA PHE A 85 25.51 5.26 0.04
C PHE A 85 24.64 6.12 0.96
N ASN A 86 25.21 6.66 2.03
CA ASN A 86 24.49 7.52 2.99
C ASN A 86 24.11 8.88 2.38
N ASN A 87 24.87 9.35 1.39
CA ASN A 87 24.59 10.59 0.68
C ASN A 87 23.58 10.42 -0.47
N LEU A 88 23.22 9.20 -0.85
CA LEU A 88 22.17 8.95 -1.85
C LEU A 88 20.80 9.40 -1.32
N LYS A 89 20.28 10.48 -1.89
CA LYS A 89 18.96 11.02 -1.56
C LYS A 89 18.24 11.41 -2.84
N PRO A 90 17.00 10.93 -3.05
CA PRO A 90 16.24 11.38 -4.20
C PRO A 90 15.57 12.73 -3.90
N GLU A 91 15.25 13.49 -4.94
CA GLU A 91 14.48 14.73 -4.78
C GLU A 91 13.02 14.44 -4.35
N ASN A 92 12.49 13.29 -4.77
CA ASN A 92 11.12 12.83 -4.48
C ASN A 92 11.13 11.31 -4.23
N GLY A 93 10.01 10.77 -3.74
CA GLY A 93 9.83 9.34 -3.52
C GLY A 93 8.47 8.83 -3.99
N PHE A 94 8.20 7.55 -3.70
CA PHE A 94 6.88 6.97 -3.88
C PHE A 94 6.00 7.17 -2.62
N ALA A 95 4.69 7.04 -2.81
CA ALA A 95 3.65 7.24 -1.78
C ALA A 95 3.78 8.59 -1.03
N PRO A 96 3.70 9.74 -1.75
CA PRO A 96 3.75 11.06 -1.13
C PRO A 96 2.60 11.25 -0.13
N SER A 97 2.90 11.84 1.03
CA SER A 97 1.97 12.00 2.14
C SER A 97 2.36 13.18 3.06
N CYS A 98 1.68 13.29 4.22
CA CYS A 98 1.92 14.30 5.27
C CYS A 98 1.63 15.76 4.89
N LEU A 99 0.64 16.03 4.02
CA LEU A 99 0.25 17.40 3.72
C LEU A 99 -0.03 18.22 5.01
N PRO A 100 0.43 19.48 5.09
CA PRO A 100 1.13 20.27 4.05
C PRO A 100 2.65 20.04 3.98
N ALA A 101 3.24 19.24 4.87
CA ALA A 101 4.63 18.80 4.74
C ALA A 101 4.78 17.77 3.61
N SER A 102 6.01 17.36 3.31
CA SER A 102 6.27 16.32 2.31
C SER A 102 6.92 15.10 2.97
N CYS A 103 6.16 14.00 3.06
CA CYS A 103 6.70 12.69 3.40
C CYS A 103 6.66 11.79 2.16
N PHE A 104 7.67 10.96 1.98
CA PHE A 104 7.66 9.92 0.95
C PHE A 104 8.56 8.76 1.34
N TYR A 105 8.52 7.71 0.54
CA TYR A 105 9.35 6.53 0.72
C TYR A 105 10.30 6.40 -0.46
N TYR A 106 11.49 5.86 -0.20
CA TYR A 106 12.46 5.50 -1.23
C TYR A 106 13.28 4.30 -0.77
N LEU A 107 13.89 3.56 -1.70
CA LEU A 107 14.88 2.54 -1.35
C LEU A 107 16.27 2.97 -1.81
N LYS A 108 17.26 2.54 -1.04
CA LYS A 108 18.65 2.44 -1.48
C LYS A 108 19.03 0.97 -1.51
N TYR A 109 19.85 0.59 -2.47
CA TYR A 109 20.38 -0.77 -2.53
C TYR A 109 21.77 -0.80 -3.14
N GLN A 110 22.52 -1.85 -2.83
CA GLN A 110 23.82 -2.12 -3.40
C GLN A 110 23.76 -3.40 -4.26
N ALA A 111 24.04 -3.25 -5.54
CA ALA A 111 24.11 -4.34 -6.51
C ALA A 111 25.33 -4.17 -7.41
N GLU A 112 26.06 -5.25 -7.68
CA GLU A 112 27.23 -5.24 -8.57
C GLU A 112 28.31 -4.20 -8.16
N GLY A 113 28.45 -3.93 -6.87
CA GLY A 113 29.39 -2.92 -6.34
C GLY A 113 28.95 -1.46 -6.56
N GLN A 114 27.72 -1.23 -7.00
CA GLN A 114 27.15 0.10 -7.22
C GLN A 114 26.04 0.40 -6.23
N ASN A 115 26.03 1.62 -5.71
CA ASN A 115 24.95 2.14 -4.88
C ASN A 115 23.85 2.73 -5.80
N ARG A 116 22.59 2.35 -5.58
CA ARG A 116 21.47 2.71 -6.44
C ARG A 116 20.27 3.19 -5.62
N LEU A 117 19.41 3.98 -6.27
CA LEU A 117 18.18 4.53 -5.70
C LEU A 117 16.94 3.97 -6.40
N VAL A 118 15.86 3.89 -5.64
CA VAL A 118 14.49 3.64 -6.10
C VAL A 118 13.64 4.79 -5.56
N GLY A 119 13.32 5.75 -6.42
CA GLY A 119 12.62 7.00 -6.06
C GLY A 119 11.18 7.08 -6.56
N ASN A 120 10.70 6.10 -7.32
CA ASN A 120 9.32 6.09 -7.80
C ASN A 120 8.74 4.67 -7.87
N LYS A 121 7.43 4.58 -8.13
CA LYS A 121 6.71 3.31 -8.16
C LYS A 121 7.19 2.39 -9.30
N ASP A 122 7.58 2.92 -10.45
CA ASP A 122 7.97 2.07 -11.58
C ASP A 122 9.33 1.42 -11.32
N GLU A 123 10.26 2.19 -10.74
CA GLU A 123 11.54 1.67 -10.22
C GLU A 123 11.32 0.68 -9.08
N LEU A 124 10.33 0.92 -8.21
CA LEU A 124 9.99 0.00 -7.12
C LEU A 124 9.54 -1.35 -7.68
N LEU A 125 8.66 -1.36 -8.67
CA LEU A 125 8.23 -2.62 -9.29
C LEU A 125 9.39 -3.35 -9.95
N GLN A 126 10.32 -2.63 -10.57
CA GLN A 126 11.53 -3.23 -11.14
C GLN A 126 12.44 -3.83 -10.06
N PHE A 127 12.59 -3.16 -8.92
CA PHE A 127 13.36 -3.65 -7.78
C PHE A 127 12.74 -4.90 -7.16
N LEU A 128 11.43 -4.87 -6.91
CA LEU A 128 10.69 -6.01 -6.35
C LEU A 128 10.65 -7.19 -7.33
N GLY A 129 10.53 -6.92 -8.64
CA GLY A 129 10.29 -7.95 -9.63
C GLY A 129 8.88 -8.53 -9.44
N ALA A 130 8.79 -9.83 -9.12
CA ALA A 130 7.51 -10.46 -8.83
C ALA A 130 7.13 -10.24 -7.37
N ILE A 131 5.88 -9.86 -7.11
CA ILE A 131 5.33 -9.67 -5.76
C ILE A 131 4.92 -11.04 -5.21
N ASN A 132 5.78 -11.60 -4.37
CA ASN A 132 5.66 -12.96 -3.84
C ASN A 132 5.44 -12.99 -2.33
N THR A 133 5.80 -11.92 -1.60
CA THR A 133 5.59 -11.82 -0.16
C THR A 133 4.46 -10.84 0.16
N LYS A 134 3.87 -11.00 1.35
CA LYS A 134 2.83 -10.08 1.86
C LYS A 134 3.39 -8.67 2.03
N GLU A 135 4.65 -8.56 2.39
CA GLU A 135 5.32 -7.29 2.66
C GLU A 135 5.54 -6.49 1.37
N GLU A 136 5.94 -7.17 0.30
CA GLU A 136 6.03 -6.60 -1.04
C GLU A 136 4.66 -6.14 -1.52
N ALA A 137 3.60 -6.92 -1.28
CA ALA A 137 2.24 -6.54 -1.60
C ALA A 137 1.81 -5.26 -0.85
N LEU A 138 2.13 -5.16 0.44
CA LEU A 138 1.84 -4.00 1.27
C LEU A 138 2.65 -2.76 0.88
N LEU A 139 3.90 -2.94 0.47
CA LEU A 139 4.74 -1.86 -0.05
C LEU A 139 4.21 -1.37 -1.40
N TRP A 140 3.82 -2.30 -2.27
CA TRP A 140 3.31 -2.01 -3.61
C TRP A 140 1.98 -1.26 -3.58
N ILE A 141 1.02 -1.69 -2.78
CA ILE A 141 -0.26 -0.96 -2.63
C ILE A 141 -0.04 0.43 -2.03
N ARG A 142 0.94 0.58 -1.12
CA ARG A 142 1.32 1.90 -0.58
C ARG A 142 1.85 2.82 -1.66
N ALA A 143 2.73 2.32 -2.53
CA ALA A 143 3.21 3.06 -3.70
C ALA A 143 2.11 3.44 -4.72
N ASN A 144 0.92 2.84 -4.60
CA ASN A 144 -0.27 3.13 -5.41
C ASN A 144 -1.36 3.93 -4.64
N ASP A 145 -0.92 4.67 -3.60
CA ASP A 145 -1.71 5.55 -2.73
C ASP A 145 -2.79 4.87 -1.88
N TYR A 146 -2.73 3.55 -1.73
CA TYR A 146 -3.54 2.86 -0.74
C TYR A 146 -2.81 2.85 0.60
N TYR A 147 -3.57 2.87 1.69
CA TYR A 147 -3.04 2.72 3.04
C TYR A 147 -3.88 1.73 3.84
N TYR A 148 -3.36 1.31 4.98
CA TYR A 148 -4.03 0.35 5.85
C TYR A 148 -4.02 0.85 7.29
N ARG A 149 -5.03 0.42 8.06
CA ARG A 149 -5.06 0.59 9.51
C ARG A 149 -4.50 -0.64 10.20
N ILE A 150 -3.72 -0.41 11.24
CA ILE A 150 -3.11 -1.47 12.03
C ILE A 150 -4.15 -2.05 12.99
N ASN A 151 -4.19 -3.37 13.12
CA ASN A 151 -5.11 -4.10 14.01
C ASN A 151 -6.61 -3.81 13.74
N ASP A 152 -6.95 -3.38 12.52
CA ASP A 152 -8.32 -3.08 12.08
C ASP A 152 -8.61 -3.85 10.79
N ILE A 153 -9.23 -5.02 10.90
CA ILE A 153 -9.52 -5.89 9.75
C ILE A 153 -10.42 -5.20 8.70
N GLU A 154 -11.21 -4.22 9.11
CA GLU A 154 -12.12 -3.50 8.23
C GLU A 154 -11.41 -2.37 7.47
N GLY A 155 -10.21 -1.97 7.89
CA GLY A 155 -9.40 -0.90 7.26
C GLY A 155 -7.99 -1.33 6.87
N GLY A 156 -7.60 -2.57 7.12
CA GLY A 156 -6.25 -3.08 6.88
C GLY A 156 -6.16 -4.59 7.07
N ALA A 157 -6.33 -5.33 5.97
CA ALA A 157 -6.21 -6.78 5.99
C ALA A 157 -5.63 -7.32 4.68
N ILE A 158 -4.97 -8.47 4.75
CA ILE A 158 -4.37 -9.14 3.58
C ILE A 158 -4.73 -10.63 3.58
N LYS A 159 -4.74 -11.23 2.39
CA LYS A 159 -4.98 -12.65 2.19
C LYS A 159 -4.14 -13.12 1.01
N ALA A 160 -3.34 -14.16 1.21
CA ALA A 160 -2.64 -14.83 0.12
C ALA A 160 -3.62 -15.63 -0.75
N THR A 161 -3.37 -15.68 -2.05
CA THR A 161 -4.14 -16.45 -3.04
C THR A 161 -3.19 -17.22 -3.95
N ASN A 162 -3.72 -18.09 -4.79
CA ASN A 162 -2.90 -18.84 -5.75
C ASN A 162 -2.25 -17.97 -6.84
N SER A 163 -2.69 -16.71 -7.00
CA SER A 163 -2.26 -15.82 -8.09
C SER A 163 -1.74 -14.46 -7.60
N GLY A 164 -1.32 -14.37 -6.33
CA GLY A 164 -0.93 -13.12 -5.67
C GLY A 164 -1.74 -12.91 -4.40
N PHE A 165 -2.28 -11.71 -4.20
CA PHE A 165 -2.89 -11.31 -2.93
C PHE A 165 -4.28 -10.68 -3.13
N GLU A 166 -5.09 -10.76 -2.10
CA GLU A 166 -6.24 -9.86 -1.93
C GLU A 166 -6.02 -8.99 -0.70
N LEU A 167 -6.48 -7.75 -0.76
CA LEU A 167 -6.28 -6.78 0.32
C LEU A 167 -7.56 -6.00 0.62
N ILE A 168 -7.78 -5.71 1.90
CA ILE A 168 -8.74 -4.71 2.38
C ILE A 168 -7.94 -3.49 2.81
N VAL A 169 -8.08 -2.39 2.07
CA VAL A 169 -7.27 -1.17 2.23
C VAL A 169 -8.13 0.07 2.07
N LEU A 170 -7.58 1.21 2.45
CA LEU A 170 -8.23 2.51 2.37
C LEU A 170 -7.52 3.39 1.34
N LYS A 171 -8.26 4.34 0.76
CA LYS A 171 -7.70 5.44 -0.03
C LYS A 171 -8.56 6.68 0.18
N THR A 172 -7.91 7.81 0.43
CA THR A 172 -8.56 9.11 0.50
C THR A 172 -8.88 9.55 -0.92
N VAL A 173 -10.16 9.80 -1.21
CA VAL A 173 -10.66 10.14 -2.54
C VAL A 173 -11.09 11.61 -2.65
N SER A 174 -11.30 12.27 -1.50
CA SER A 174 -11.50 13.72 -1.40
C SER A 174 -10.75 14.23 -0.18
N TYR A 175 -10.03 15.34 -0.35
CA TYR A 175 -9.21 15.96 0.70
C TYR A 175 -9.82 17.26 1.26
N CYS A 176 -11.03 17.63 0.82
CA CYS A 176 -11.70 18.85 1.28
C CYS A 176 -13.22 18.71 1.19
N THR A 177 -13.95 19.52 1.97
CA THR A 177 -15.38 19.41 2.31
C THR A 177 -16.25 18.64 1.29
N PRO A 178 -16.50 17.33 1.54
CA PRO A 178 -16.00 16.53 2.65
C PRO A 178 -14.66 15.83 2.37
N ILE A 179 -13.84 15.66 3.41
CA ILE A 179 -12.79 14.64 3.34
C ILE A 179 -13.49 13.29 3.27
N GLN A 180 -13.15 12.49 2.26
CA GLN A 180 -13.75 11.18 2.06
C GLN A 180 -12.66 10.13 1.91
N THR A 181 -12.79 9.07 2.70
CA THR A 181 -12.01 7.84 2.54
C THR A 181 -12.92 6.73 2.08
N ASN A 182 -12.47 6.03 1.04
CA ASN A 182 -13.11 4.81 0.56
C ASN A 182 -12.28 3.60 1.01
N ARG A 183 -12.98 2.50 1.25
CA ARG A 183 -12.43 1.18 1.47
C ARG A 183 -12.52 0.37 0.19
N TYR A 184 -11.46 -0.36 -0.09
CA TYR A 184 -11.32 -1.18 -1.27
C TYR A 184 -11.04 -2.62 -0.89
N HIS A 185 -11.68 -3.54 -1.61
CA HIS A 185 -11.25 -4.92 -1.75
C HIS A 185 -10.48 -5.02 -3.05
N LEU A 186 -9.16 -5.18 -2.95
CA LEU A 186 -8.27 -5.29 -4.08
C LEU A 186 -7.90 -6.75 -4.33
N LYS A 187 -7.68 -7.08 -5.61
CA LYS A 187 -6.88 -8.21 -6.05
C LYS A 187 -5.58 -7.67 -6.61
N LEU A 188 -4.46 -8.24 -6.19
CA LEU A 188 -3.11 -7.92 -6.64
C LEU A 188 -2.49 -9.18 -7.26
N THR A 189 -2.02 -9.08 -8.50
CA THR A 189 -1.28 -10.17 -9.14
C THR A 189 0.20 -10.13 -8.76
N THR A 190 0.90 -11.25 -8.97
CA THR A 190 2.36 -11.33 -8.77
C THR A 190 3.15 -10.37 -9.67
N ASN A 191 2.55 -9.85 -10.75
CA ASN A 191 3.21 -8.89 -11.65
C ASN A 191 2.95 -7.43 -11.27
N GLY A 192 2.22 -7.17 -10.18
CA GLY A 192 1.89 -5.81 -9.74
C GLY A 192 0.55 -5.27 -10.25
N ASP A 193 -0.25 -6.06 -10.98
CA ASP A 193 -1.55 -5.58 -11.46
C ASP A 193 -2.54 -5.49 -10.31
N ILE A 194 -3.11 -4.29 -10.10
CA ILE A 194 -4.14 -4.04 -9.10
C ILE A 194 -5.51 -4.00 -9.79
N GLN A 195 -6.42 -4.86 -9.35
CA GLN A 195 -7.82 -4.86 -9.74
C GLN A 195 -8.69 -4.53 -8.53
N VAL A 196 -9.55 -3.51 -8.65
CA VAL A 196 -10.59 -3.22 -7.66
C VAL A 196 -11.73 -4.24 -7.82
N LEU A 197 -11.93 -5.10 -6.83
CA LEU A 197 -13.05 -6.04 -6.79
C LEU A 197 -14.31 -5.41 -6.21
N LYS A 198 -14.14 -4.55 -5.20
CA LYS A 198 -15.22 -3.80 -4.56
C LYS A 198 -14.70 -2.51 -3.94
N GLU A 199 -15.55 -1.49 -3.92
CA GLU A 199 -15.29 -0.18 -3.32
C GLU A 199 -16.51 0.25 -2.51
N LYS A 200 -16.27 0.84 -1.33
CA LYS A 200 -17.31 1.44 -0.50
C LYS A 200 -16.80 2.70 0.20
N VAL A 201 -17.68 3.67 0.41
CA VAL A 201 -17.40 4.77 1.33
C VAL A 201 -17.14 4.19 2.72
N PHE A 202 -16.02 4.57 3.32
CA PHE A 202 -15.61 4.11 4.64
C PHE A 202 -15.83 5.19 5.70
N SER A 203 -15.45 6.42 5.40
CA SER A 203 -15.70 7.57 6.26
C SER A 203 -15.86 8.85 5.43
N VAL A 204 -16.69 9.76 5.94
CA VAL A 204 -16.91 11.10 5.42
C VAL A 204 -16.78 12.05 6.60
N ASP A 205 -15.96 13.09 6.45
CA ASP A 205 -15.83 14.17 7.41
C ASP A 205 -16.28 15.48 6.77
N GLU A 206 -17.47 15.91 7.16
CA GLU A 206 -18.12 17.12 6.67
C GLU A 206 -17.45 18.35 7.28
N ASN A 207 -17.21 19.38 6.47
CA ASN A 207 -16.59 20.65 6.89
C ASN A 207 -15.09 20.59 7.25
N SER A 208 -14.36 19.56 6.81
CA SER A 208 -12.90 19.44 6.98
C SER A 208 -12.13 19.53 5.65
N CYS A 209 -10.89 20.02 5.69
CA CYS A 209 -9.92 20.03 4.57
C CYS A 209 -8.49 19.83 5.08
N VAL A 210 -7.61 19.25 4.24
CA VAL A 210 -6.18 19.03 4.50
C VAL A 210 -5.34 19.72 3.42
#